data_AF-A0A7V0S6J1-F1
#
_entry.id   AF-A0A7V0S6J1-F1
#
_cell.length_a   1.000
_cell.length_b   1.000
_cell.length_c   1.000
_cell.angle_alpha   90.00
_cell.angle_beta   90.00
_cell.angle_gamma   90.00
#
_symmetry.space_group_name_H-M   'P 1'
#
loop_
_entity.id
_entity.type
_entity.pdbx_description
1 polymer ?
#
loop_
_entity_poly.entity_id
_entity_poly.type
_entity_poly.pdbx_seq_one_letter_code
_entity_poly.pdbx_strand_id
1 'polypeptide(L)'
;DKIFSAGDCVTGPATVVEAVAAARRAALGIVAYLKGEKYKEPYTINVSRGHWQALRQDDLAFLRDVRQSNRQPLHLISLEERKTTFKEVSQTFTIDEVAAEGERCLECSCTAKHDCKLKEYSEMYGAHPESIGGEKLRYNFDTRHPSIILDRNKCIKCGICIKVCKEVVNLSLLGFKQRGFHTYLDTAYGEPLPTTCAECGKCIDACPVGALDWKEKA
;
A
#
# COMPACT_ATOMS: atom_id res chain seq x y z
N ASP A 1 -27.80 0.43 -26.69
CA ASP A 1 -26.53 -0.35 -26.79
C ASP A 1 -25.23 0.47 -26.65
N LYS A 2 -25.26 1.75 -26.25
CA LYS A 2 -24.05 2.59 -26.09
C LYS A 2 -24.07 3.37 -24.77
N ILE A 3 -24.33 2.69 -23.66
CA ILE A 3 -24.38 3.30 -22.33
C ILE A 3 -23.06 3.00 -21.63
N PHE A 4 -22.36 4.05 -21.22
CA PHE A 4 -21.18 3.98 -20.37
C PHE A 4 -21.53 4.65 -19.04
N SER A 5 -21.13 4.04 -17.93
CA SER A 5 -21.46 4.53 -16.60
C SER A 5 -20.25 4.36 -15.67
N ALA A 6 -20.15 5.23 -14.66
CA ALA A 6 -19.10 5.20 -13.65
C ALA A 6 -19.59 5.87 -12.36
N GLY A 7 -18.90 5.60 -11.25
CA GLY A 7 -19.20 6.19 -9.95
C GLY A 7 -20.42 5.58 -9.27
N ASP A 8 -21.06 6.38 -8.42
CA ASP A 8 -22.10 5.91 -7.50
C ASP A 8 -23.33 5.30 -8.20
N CYS A 9 -23.63 5.72 -9.43
CA CYS A 9 -24.71 5.12 -10.21
C CYS A 9 -24.44 3.67 -10.65
N VAL A 10 -23.20 3.19 -10.51
CA VAL A 10 -22.78 1.82 -10.84
C VAL A 10 -22.45 1.03 -9.59
N THR A 11 -21.61 1.59 -8.72
CA THR A 11 -21.05 0.86 -7.57
C THR A 11 -21.71 1.20 -6.24
N GLY A 12 -22.60 2.19 -6.21
CA GLY A 12 -23.00 2.86 -4.96
C GLY A 12 -21.86 3.71 -4.39
N PRO A 13 -22.07 4.31 -3.21
CA PRO A 13 -21.07 5.14 -2.54
C PRO A 13 -19.76 4.39 -2.35
N ALA A 14 -18.66 4.94 -2.88
CA ALA A 14 -17.35 4.34 -2.84
C ALA A 14 -16.28 5.33 -2.34
N THR A 15 -15.07 4.84 -2.06
CA THR A 15 -13.95 5.72 -1.75
C THR A 15 -13.58 6.57 -2.98
N VAL A 16 -12.95 7.72 -2.76
CA VAL A 16 -12.47 8.59 -3.86
C VAL A 16 -11.57 7.81 -4.83
N VAL A 17 -10.75 6.89 -4.32
CA VAL A 17 -9.86 6.03 -5.14
C VAL A 17 -10.66 5.13 -6.07
N GLU A 18 -11.72 4.49 -5.55
CA GLU A 18 -12.60 3.62 -6.33
C GLU A 18 -13.40 4.41 -7.37
N ALA A 19 -13.87 5.61 -7.02
CA ALA A 19 -14.58 6.50 -7.95
C ALA A 19 -13.67 6.91 -9.13
N VAL A 20 -12.42 7.31 -8.84
CA VAL A 20 -11.43 7.65 -9.88
C VAL A 20 -11.09 6.43 -10.74
N ALA A 21 -10.94 5.25 -10.13
CA ALA A 21 -10.71 4.00 -10.87
C ALA A 21 -11.89 3.66 -11.79
N ALA A 22 -13.14 3.83 -11.32
CA ALA A 22 -14.34 3.62 -12.12
C ALA A 22 -14.41 4.59 -13.31
N ALA A 23 -14.12 5.88 -13.09
CA ALA A 23 -14.06 6.87 -14.16
C ALA A 23 -13.01 6.51 -15.23
N ARG A 24 -11.82 6.07 -14.80
CA ARG A 24 -10.76 5.61 -15.72
C ARG A 24 -11.21 4.42 -16.57
N ARG A 25 -11.89 3.42 -15.97
CA ARG A 25 -12.41 2.25 -16.71
C ARG A 25 -13.45 2.65 -17.74
N ALA A 26 -14.40 3.51 -17.37
CA ALA A 26 -15.40 4.00 -18.30
C ALA A 26 -14.75 4.77 -19.46
N ALA A 27 -13.78 5.64 -19.19
CA ALA A 27 -13.05 6.37 -20.22
C ALA A 27 -12.30 5.43 -21.18
N LEU A 28 -11.59 4.42 -20.66
CA LEU A 28 -10.91 3.42 -21.48
C LEU A 28 -11.90 2.57 -22.31
N GLY A 29 -13.05 2.23 -21.72
CA GLY A 29 -14.15 1.55 -22.41
C GLY A 29 -14.71 2.37 -23.59
N ILE A 30 -14.92 3.68 -23.39
CA ILE A 30 -15.34 4.61 -24.43
C ILE A 30 -14.29 4.65 -25.55
N VAL A 31 -13.01 4.79 -25.21
CA VAL A 31 -11.92 4.84 -26.20
C VAL A 31 -11.84 3.55 -27.01
N ALA A 32 -11.90 2.38 -26.37
CA ALA A 32 -11.89 1.10 -27.07
C ALA A 32 -13.09 0.97 -28.02
N TYR A 33 -14.29 1.33 -27.55
CA TYR A 33 -15.50 1.33 -28.37
C TYR A 33 -15.37 2.22 -29.60
N LEU A 34 -14.85 3.45 -29.45
CA LEU A 34 -14.64 4.39 -30.55
C LEU A 34 -13.64 3.87 -31.59
N LYS A 35 -12.71 3.00 -31.19
CA LYS A 35 -11.73 2.33 -32.08
C LYS A 35 -12.25 1.04 -32.71
N GLY A 36 -13.45 0.57 -32.33
CA GLY A 36 -13.94 -0.75 -32.72
C GLY A 36 -13.22 -1.90 -32.00
N GLU A 37 -12.52 -1.61 -30.91
CA GLU A 37 -11.82 -2.58 -30.07
C GLU A 37 -12.69 -2.99 -28.87
N LYS A 38 -12.45 -4.18 -28.33
CA LYS A 38 -13.05 -4.61 -27.07
C LYS A 38 -12.15 -4.22 -25.91
N TYR A 39 -12.66 -3.42 -24.97
CA TYR A 39 -11.93 -3.14 -23.74
C TYR A 39 -11.76 -4.43 -22.93
N LYS A 40 -10.50 -4.74 -22.60
CA LYS A 40 -10.14 -5.82 -21.69
C LYS A 40 -9.41 -5.20 -20.51
N GLU A 41 -10.04 -5.23 -19.35
CA GLU A 41 -9.41 -4.77 -18.11
C GLU A 41 -8.21 -5.67 -17.81
N PRO A 42 -7.01 -5.10 -17.59
CA PRO A 42 -5.87 -5.90 -17.17
C PRO A 42 -6.17 -6.52 -15.81
N TYR A 43 -5.82 -7.79 -15.65
CA TYR A 43 -5.90 -8.42 -14.34
C TYR A 43 -4.85 -7.80 -13.43
N THR A 44 -5.30 -7.28 -12.29
CA THR A 44 -4.43 -6.69 -11.28
C THR A 44 -4.65 -7.35 -9.94
N ILE A 45 -3.58 -7.54 -9.19
CA ILE A 45 -3.64 -8.08 -7.83
C ILE A 45 -3.32 -6.99 -6.83
N ASN A 46 -4.23 -6.82 -5.88
CA ASN A 46 -3.99 -6.04 -4.68
C ASN A 46 -4.27 -6.92 -3.47
N VAL A 47 -3.26 -7.10 -2.62
CA VAL A 47 -3.45 -7.79 -1.34
C VAL A 47 -3.82 -6.75 -0.31
N SER A 48 -5.07 -6.81 0.16
CA SER A 48 -5.56 -5.96 1.24
C SER A 48 -5.33 -6.63 2.60
N ARG A 49 -5.10 -5.81 3.63
CA ARG A 49 -5.11 -6.24 5.04
C ARG A 49 -6.53 -6.29 5.63
N GLY A 50 -7.54 -6.03 4.81
CA GLY A 50 -8.94 -5.91 5.20
C GLY A 50 -9.47 -4.53 4.87
N HIS A 51 -10.76 -4.33 5.14
CA HIS A 51 -11.37 -3.02 5.05
C HIS A 51 -10.87 -2.11 6.17
N TRP A 52 -10.73 -0.81 5.90
CA TRP A 52 -10.26 0.17 6.88
C TRP A 52 -11.04 0.12 8.20
N GLN A 53 -12.36 -0.10 8.12
CA GLN A 53 -13.25 -0.21 9.28
C GLN A 53 -12.91 -1.40 10.20
N ALA A 54 -12.20 -2.41 9.69
CA ALA A 54 -11.79 -3.58 10.44
C ALA A 54 -10.34 -3.49 10.97
N LEU A 55 -9.61 -2.42 10.65
CA LEU A 55 -8.23 -2.20 11.12
C LEU A 55 -8.26 -1.46 12.46
N ARG A 56 -7.52 -1.96 13.44
CA ARG A 56 -7.23 -1.25 14.69
C ARG A 56 -5.91 -0.51 14.54
N GLN A 57 -5.65 0.44 15.45
CA GLN A 57 -4.39 1.19 15.45
C GLN A 57 -3.17 0.27 15.54
N ASP A 58 -3.24 -0.82 16.30
CA ASP A 58 -2.17 -1.81 16.43
C ASP A 58 -1.93 -2.63 15.15
N ASP A 59 -2.89 -2.65 14.23
CA ASP A 59 -2.77 -3.33 12.93
C ASP A 59 -2.00 -2.47 11.89
N LEU A 60 -1.71 -1.20 12.24
CA LEU A 60 -1.01 -0.24 11.40
C LEU A 60 0.47 -0.13 11.78
N ALA A 61 1.35 -0.16 10.77
CA ALA A 61 2.74 0.26 10.93
C ALA A 61 2.88 1.72 10.49
N PHE A 62 3.21 2.58 11.44
CA PHE A 62 3.64 3.94 11.14
C PHE A 62 5.13 3.91 10.80
N LEU A 63 5.45 4.10 9.52
CA LEU A 63 6.84 4.15 9.05
C LEU A 63 7.55 5.45 9.44
N ARG A 64 6.74 6.49 9.67
CA ARG A 64 7.15 7.82 10.13
C ARG A 64 6.14 8.33 11.15
N ASP A 65 6.51 9.38 11.88
CA ASP A 65 5.59 10.05 12.78
C ASP A 65 4.41 10.63 12.02
N VAL A 66 3.20 10.34 12.52
CA VAL A 66 1.98 10.88 11.94
C VAL A 66 1.92 12.37 12.24
N ARG A 67 1.91 13.19 11.19
CA ARG A 67 1.67 14.63 11.35
C ARG A 67 0.26 14.84 11.88
N GLN A 68 0.16 15.30 13.12
CA GLN A 68 -1.09 15.75 13.72
C GLN A 68 -1.39 17.19 13.29
N SER A 69 -1.68 17.38 12.00
CA SER A 69 -2.15 18.67 11.49
C SER A 69 -3.65 18.68 11.27
N ASN A 70 -4.24 19.84 11.52
CA ASN A 70 -5.66 20.06 11.25
C ASN A 70 -5.93 20.00 9.75
N ARG A 71 -7.13 19.53 9.40
CA ARG A 71 -7.61 19.54 8.02
C ARG A 71 -7.67 20.97 7.50
N GLN A 72 -7.28 21.17 6.23
CA GLN A 72 -7.42 22.47 5.60
C GLN A 72 -8.91 22.90 5.61
N PRO A 73 -9.24 24.07 6.18
CA PRO A 73 -10.63 24.51 6.24
C PRO A 73 -11.14 24.84 4.84
N LEU A 74 -12.41 24.50 4.57
CA LEU A 74 -13.06 24.87 3.32
C LEU A 74 -13.27 26.38 3.26
N HIS A 75 -12.98 26.97 2.10
CA HIS A 75 -13.29 28.37 1.81
C HIS A 75 -14.77 28.50 1.51
N LEU A 76 -15.53 28.86 2.53
CA LEU A 76 -16.97 29.00 2.39
C LEU A 76 -17.36 30.47 2.34
N ILE A 77 -18.27 30.81 1.43
CA ILE A 77 -18.89 32.15 1.43
C ILE A 77 -19.72 32.35 2.72
N SER A 78 -20.00 33.62 3.05
CA SER A 78 -20.78 33.98 4.24
C SER A 78 -22.20 33.39 4.20
N LEU A 79 -22.80 33.12 5.37
CA LEU A 79 -24.15 32.55 5.46
C LEU A 79 -25.21 33.43 4.79
N GLU A 80 -25.05 34.76 4.84
CA GLU A 80 -25.99 35.69 4.20
C GLU A 80 -25.92 35.62 2.67
N GLU A 81 -24.73 35.46 2.10
CA GLU A 81 -24.58 35.23 0.66
C GLU A 81 -25.10 33.86 0.23
N ARG A 82 -25.00 32.82 1.07
CA ARG A 82 -25.55 31.48 0.76
C ARG A 82 -27.06 31.49 0.62
N LYS A 83 -27.77 32.37 1.35
CA LYS A 83 -29.24 32.45 1.31
C LYS A 83 -29.76 33.22 0.09
N THR A 84 -28.96 34.16 -0.40
CA THR A 84 -29.43 35.21 -1.32
C THR A 84 -28.82 35.11 -2.72
N THR A 85 -27.84 34.22 -2.92
CA THR A 85 -27.12 34.09 -4.19
C THR A 85 -27.01 32.64 -4.64
N PHE A 86 -26.83 32.44 -5.94
CA PHE A 86 -26.48 31.15 -6.53
C PHE A 86 -24.96 30.99 -6.71
N LYS A 87 -24.15 31.78 -6.00
CA LYS A 87 -22.68 31.65 -6.06
C LYS A 87 -22.27 30.30 -5.47
N GLU A 88 -21.16 29.76 -5.97
CA GLU A 88 -20.58 28.53 -5.44
C GLU A 88 -20.28 28.70 -3.95
N VAL A 89 -20.84 27.79 -3.13
CA VAL A 89 -20.77 27.89 -1.67
C VAL A 89 -19.37 27.56 -1.16
N SER A 90 -18.74 26.55 -1.76
CA SER A 90 -17.40 26.08 -1.43
C SER A 90 -16.46 26.46 -2.56
N GLN A 91 -15.60 27.45 -2.31
CA GLN A 91 -14.57 27.81 -3.26
C GLN A 91 -13.48 26.73 -3.30
N THR A 92 -12.74 26.69 -4.41
CA THR A 92 -11.62 25.76 -4.59
C THR A 92 -10.41 26.18 -3.77
N PHE A 93 -9.61 25.20 -3.36
CA PHE A 93 -8.34 25.45 -2.69
C PHE A 93 -7.33 26.04 -3.67
N THR A 94 -6.46 26.90 -3.13
CA THR A 94 -5.25 27.33 -3.83
C THR A 94 -4.26 26.16 -3.94
N ILE A 95 -3.28 26.27 -4.84
CA ILE A 95 -2.27 25.22 -5.05
C ILE A 95 -1.52 24.92 -3.74
N ASP A 96 -1.18 25.95 -2.97
CA ASP A 96 -0.45 25.80 -1.70
C ASP A 96 -1.28 25.05 -0.65
N GLU A 97 -2.59 25.28 -0.63
CA GLU A 97 -3.51 24.61 0.29
C GLU A 97 -3.76 23.17 -0.10
N VAL A 98 -3.84 22.88 -1.40
CA VAL A 98 -3.88 21.50 -1.91
C VAL A 98 -2.59 20.77 -1.52
N ALA A 99 -1.43 21.41 -1.67
CA ALA A 99 -0.15 20.84 -1.27
C ALA A 99 -0.13 20.56 0.23
N ALA A 100 -0.53 21.53 1.07
CA ALA A 100 -0.60 21.37 2.53
C ALA A 100 -1.55 20.25 2.97
N GLU A 101 -2.72 20.11 2.33
CA GLU A 101 -3.63 18.98 2.59
C GLU A 101 -3.01 17.66 2.13
N GLY A 102 -2.28 17.65 1.02
CA GLY A 102 -1.54 16.48 0.52
C GLY A 102 -0.46 15.98 1.49
N GLU A 103 0.21 16.88 2.20
CA GLU A 103 1.19 16.53 3.24
C GLU A 103 0.59 15.79 4.44
N ARG A 104 -0.74 15.74 4.57
CA ARG A 104 -1.45 14.94 5.59
C ARG A 104 -1.57 13.46 5.24
N CYS A 105 -1.09 13.04 4.07
CA CYS A 105 -1.10 11.65 3.65
C CYS A 105 -0.39 10.74 4.65
N LEU A 106 -1.07 9.66 5.06
CA LEU A 106 -0.52 8.63 5.95
C LEU A 106 0.40 7.63 5.24
N GLU A 107 0.58 7.76 3.92
CA GLU A 107 1.41 6.86 3.09
C GLU A 107 1.10 5.37 3.34
N CYS A 108 -0.19 5.04 3.47
CA CYS A 108 -0.69 3.70 3.79
C CYS A 108 -0.49 2.64 2.69
N SER A 109 0.44 2.87 1.76
CA SER A 109 0.73 1.98 0.65
C SER A 109 1.79 0.93 1.01
N CYS A 110 1.88 -0.11 0.18
CA CYS A 110 2.97 -1.07 0.29
C CYS A 110 4.28 -0.42 -0.16
N THR A 111 5.32 -0.48 0.66
CA THR A 111 6.67 0.00 0.34
C THR A 111 7.23 -0.62 -0.95
N ALA A 112 6.85 -1.86 -1.28
CA ALA A 112 7.26 -2.56 -2.49
C ALA A 112 6.25 -2.49 -3.66
N LYS A 113 5.36 -1.49 -3.68
CA LYS A 113 4.28 -1.41 -4.69
C LYS A 113 4.77 -1.49 -6.14
N HIS A 114 5.95 -0.94 -6.43
CA HIS A 114 6.47 -0.79 -7.79
C HIS A 114 7.47 -1.88 -8.21
N ASP A 115 8.00 -2.65 -7.26
CA ASP A 115 9.07 -3.62 -7.43
C ASP A 115 8.72 -5.03 -6.87
N CYS A 116 7.49 -5.23 -6.39
CA CYS A 116 7.03 -6.52 -5.88
C CYS A 116 6.90 -7.59 -6.97
N LYS A 117 7.82 -8.55 -6.95
CA LYS A 117 7.85 -9.72 -7.85
C LYS A 117 6.69 -10.67 -7.64
N LEU A 118 6.18 -10.77 -6.42
CA LEU A 118 4.97 -11.57 -6.18
C LEU A 118 3.78 -10.99 -6.95
N LYS A 119 3.58 -9.66 -6.89
CA LYS A 119 2.51 -9.01 -7.64
C LYS A 119 2.70 -9.18 -9.15
N GLU A 120 3.90 -8.89 -9.65
CA GLU A 120 4.25 -9.04 -11.08
C GLU A 120 3.94 -10.45 -11.60
N TYR A 121 4.43 -11.49 -10.92
CA TYR A 121 4.24 -12.86 -11.36
C TYR A 121 2.81 -13.35 -11.15
N SER A 122 2.14 -12.94 -10.07
CA SER A 122 0.75 -13.34 -9.87
C SER A 122 -0.16 -12.70 -10.94
N GLU A 123 0.10 -11.46 -11.37
CA GLU A 123 -0.61 -10.83 -12.49
C GLU A 123 -0.30 -11.51 -13.83
N MET A 124 0.97 -11.85 -14.07
CA MET A 124 1.43 -12.53 -15.29
C MET A 124 0.81 -13.92 -15.46
N TYR A 125 0.75 -14.70 -14.38
CA TYR A 125 0.28 -16.09 -14.40
C TYR A 125 -1.20 -16.24 -14.01
N GLY A 126 -1.89 -15.15 -13.64
CA GLY A 126 -3.29 -15.20 -13.20
C GLY A 126 -3.48 -15.93 -11.87
N ALA A 127 -2.53 -15.81 -10.94
CA ALA A 127 -2.59 -16.49 -9.64
C ALA A 127 -3.41 -15.68 -8.64
N HIS A 128 -4.51 -16.25 -8.15
CA HIS A 128 -5.42 -15.54 -7.25
C HIS A 128 -5.08 -15.78 -5.76
N PRO A 129 -5.05 -14.74 -4.91
CA PRO A 129 -4.86 -14.88 -3.46
C PRO A 129 -5.92 -15.74 -2.78
N GLU A 130 -7.09 -15.90 -3.39
CA GLU A 130 -8.23 -16.67 -2.90
C GLU A 130 -8.22 -18.14 -3.38
N SER A 131 -7.27 -18.53 -4.25
CA SER A 131 -7.18 -19.91 -4.76
C SER A 131 -6.92 -20.94 -3.66
N ILE A 132 -6.29 -20.52 -2.55
CA ILE A 132 -6.00 -21.38 -1.40
C ILE A 132 -6.56 -20.70 -0.15
N GLY A 133 -7.59 -21.32 0.43
CA GLY A 133 -8.18 -20.91 1.69
C GLY A 133 -7.39 -21.39 2.91
N GLY A 134 -7.89 -21.05 4.09
CA GLY A 134 -7.33 -21.47 5.37
C GLY A 134 -6.93 -20.31 6.27
N GLU A 135 -6.38 -20.66 7.43
CA GLU A 135 -5.87 -19.68 8.39
C GLU A 135 -4.70 -18.90 7.76
N LYS A 136 -4.65 -17.59 8.02
CA LYS A 136 -3.51 -16.74 7.67
C LYS A 136 -2.89 -16.26 8.97
N LEU A 137 -1.62 -16.62 9.18
CA LEU A 137 -0.88 -16.16 10.35
C LEU A 137 -0.72 -14.65 10.28
N ARG A 138 -1.00 -14.00 11.42
CA ARG A 138 -0.78 -12.57 11.60
C ARG A 138 0.42 -12.37 12.50
N TYR A 139 1.35 -11.56 12.03
CA TYR A 139 2.55 -11.17 12.76
C TYR A 139 2.57 -9.67 12.95
N ASN A 140 3.19 -9.22 14.03
CA ASN A 140 3.49 -7.81 14.19
C ASN A 140 4.67 -7.40 13.32
N PHE A 141 4.67 -6.13 12.95
CA PHE A 141 5.80 -5.48 12.32
C PHE A 141 6.94 -5.35 13.32
N ASP A 142 8.17 -5.39 12.81
CA ASP A 142 9.33 -4.99 13.57
C ASP A 142 9.85 -3.66 13.02
N THR A 143 9.60 -2.59 13.78
CA THR A 143 10.00 -1.22 13.47
C THR A 143 11.03 -0.69 14.47
N ARG A 144 11.59 -1.57 15.32
CA ARG A 144 12.52 -1.19 16.40
C ARG A 144 13.85 -0.65 15.86
N HIS A 145 14.23 -1.05 14.66
CA HIS A 145 15.43 -0.53 14.00
C HIS A 145 15.18 0.89 13.44
N PRO A 146 16.14 1.83 13.53
CA PRO A 146 15.94 3.21 13.07
C PRO A 146 15.47 3.32 11.61
N SER A 147 16.16 2.64 10.69
CA SER A 147 15.97 2.84 9.25
C SER A 147 15.23 1.70 8.53
N ILE A 148 15.11 0.53 9.16
CA ILE A 148 14.68 -0.72 8.51
C ILE A 148 13.38 -1.19 9.14
N ILE A 149 12.45 -1.67 8.32
CA ILE A 149 11.24 -2.36 8.75
C ILE A 149 11.26 -3.82 8.29
N LEU A 150 10.83 -4.71 9.20
CA LEU A 150 10.54 -6.11 8.88
C LEU A 150 9.03 -6.37 9.05
N ASP A 151 8.32 -6.51 7.92
CA ASP A 151 6.94 -6.94 7.85
C ASP A 151 6.85 -8.44 7.50
N ARG A 152 6.73 -9.26 8.54
CA ARG A 152 6.65 -10.73 8.42
C ARG A 152 5.40 -11.18 7.64
N ASN A 153 4.35 -10.37 7.58
CA ASN A 153 3.12 -10.72 6.85
C ASN A 153 3.32 -10.70 5.33
N LYS A 154 4.31 -9.96 4.83
CA LYS A 154 4.67 -9.94 3.40
C LYS A 154 5.64 -11.06 3.04
N CYS A 155 6.30 -11.69 4.01
CA CYS A 155 7.37 -12.65 3.75
C CYS A 155 6.84 -13.97 3.18
N ILE A 156 7.30 -14.33 1.98
CA ILE A 156 7.00 -15.62 1.32
C ILE A 156 7.97 -16.74 1.69
N LYS A 157 8.81 -16.53 2.72
CA LYS A 157 9.77 -17.53 3.24
C LYS A 157 10.76 -18.06 2.20
N CYS A 158 11.14 -17.25 1.22
CA CYS A 158 12.07 -17.63 0.15
C CYS A 158 13.54 -17.79 0.62
N GLY A 159 13.91 -17.20 1.76
CA GLY A 159 15.24 -17.34 2.36
C GLY A 159 16.35 -16.52 1.67
N ILE A 160 16.03 -15.74 0.64
CA ILE A 160 17.01 -14.95 -0.13
C ILE A 160 17.76 -13.97 0.79
N CYS A 161 17.04 -13.26 1.67
CA CYS A 161 17.66 -12.30 2.61
C CYS A 161 18.65 -12.98 3.58
N ILE A 162 18.34 -14.20 4.05
CA ILE A 162 19.21 -15.01 4.91
C ILE A 162 20.48 -15.38 4.12
N LYS A 163 20.30 -15.87 2.89
CA LYS A 163 21.39 -16.28 2.02
C LYS A 163 22.32 -15.11 1.70
N VAL A 164 21.77 -13.96 1.33
CA VAL A 164 22.55 -12.74 1.05
C VAL A 164 23.30 -12.25 2.28
N CYS A 165 22.64 -12.20 3.45
CA CYS A 165 23.29 -11.76 4.69
C CYS A 165 24.43 -12.71 5.13
N LYS A 166 24.30 -14.01 4.85
CA LYS A 166 25.30 -15.03 5.17
C LYS A 166 26.44 -15.09 4.14
N GLU A 167 26.12 -15.19 2.86
CA GLU A 167 27.09 -15.53 1.81
C GLU A 167 27.73 -14.30 1.17
N VAL A 168 27.01 -13.18 1.09
CA VAL A 168 27.50 -11.95 0.44
C VAL A 168 28.05 -10.97 1.47
N VAL A 169 27.34 -10.77 2.58
CA VAL A 169 27.72 -9.81 3.63
C VAL A 169 28.56 -10.46 4.74
N ASN A 170 28.50 -11.80 4.87
CA ASN A 170 29.22 -12.57 5.88
C ASN A 170 28.92 -12.18 7.35
N LEU A 171 27.67 -11.82 7.64
CA LEU A 171 27.21 -11.49 9.00
C LEU A 171 26.22 -12.50 9.58
N SER A 172 25.37 -13.12 8.74
CA SER A 172 24.37 -14.12 9.16
C SER A 172 23.39 -13.65 10.26
N LEU A 173 22.84 -12.43 10.15
CA LEU A 173 21.98 -11.83 11.18
C LEU A 173 20.52 -12.28 11.14
N LEU A 174 20.10 -12.93 10.06
CA LEU A 174 18.71 -13.31 9.80
C LEU A 174 18.56 -14.83 9.78
N GLY A 175 17.43 -15.32 10.26
CA GLY A 175 17.10 -16.74 10.26
C GLY A 175 15.61 -17.00 10.26
N PHE A 176 15.23 -18.25 9.95
CA PHE A 176 13.87 -18.71 10.18
C PHE A 176 13.73 -19.22 11.62
N LYS A 177 12.66 -18.79 12.27
CA LYS A 177 12.23 -19.30 13.57
C LYS A 177 11.00 -20.19 13.41
N GLN A 178 10.76 -21.04 14.42
CA GLN A 178 9.68 -22.02 14.43
C GLN A 178 9.77 -23.01 13.26
N ARG A 179 8.75 -23.88 13.11
CA ARG A 179 8.69 -24.89 12.06
C ARG A 179 7.29 -24.97 11.45
N GLY A 180 7.22 -25.49 10.22
CA GLY A 180 5.98 -25.73 9.50
C GLY A 180 5.18 -24.46 9.24
N PHE A 181 3.88 -24.51 9.52
CA PHE A 181 2.97 -23.39 9.29
C PHE A 181 3.44 -22.12 10.01
N HIS A 182 3.89 -22.25 11.27
CA HIS A 182 4.29 -21.14 12.13
C HIS A 182 5.68 -20.56 11.82
N THR A 183 6.39 -21.02 10.79
CA THR A 183 7.72 -20.48 10.46
C THR A 183 7.67 -19.00 10.09
N TYR A 184 8.54 -18.17 10.66
CA TYR A 184 8.68 -16.76 10.30
C TYR A 184 10.14 -16.32 10.25
N LEU A 185 10.40 -15.26 9.49
CA LEU A 185 11.71 -14.62 9.40
C LEU A 185 11.94 -13.73 10.62
N ASP A 186 13.12 -13.84 11.24
CA ASP A 186 13.49 -13.00 12.37
C ASP A 186 15.01 -12.95 12.60
N THR A 187 15.43 -12.10 13.52
CA THR A 187 16.80 -12.02 14.05
C THR A 187 17.04 -13.06 15.16
N ALA A 188 18.29 -13.25 15.58
CA ALA A 188 18.61 -14.06 16.75
C ALA A 188 17.89 -13.54 18.03
N TYR A 189 17.38 -14.46 18.85
CA TYR A 189 16.71 -14.18 20.14
C TYR A 189 15.48 -13.26 20.11
N GLY A 190 15.09 -12.73 18.94
CA GLY A 190 13.92 -11.83 18.81
C GLY A 190 14.28 -10.38 19.07
N GLU A 191 15.57 -10.09 19.11
CA GLU A 191 16.12 -8.76 19.25
C GLU A 191 15.84 -7.91 18.00
N PRO A 192 15.89 -6.58 18.08
CA PRO A 192 15.96 -5.77 16.87
C PRO A 192 17.17 -6.18 16.01
N LEU A 193 17.18 -5.74 14.74
CA LEU A 193 18.40 -5.85 13.93
C LEU A 193 19.58 -5.27 14.72
N PRO A 194 20.64 -6.07 14.97
CA PRO A 194 21.70 -5.67 15.88
C PRO A 194 22.52 -4.52 15.30
N THR A 195 23.26 -3.81 16.15
CA THR A 195 24.21 -2.76 15.73
C THR A 195 25.31 -3.27 14.80
N THR A 196 25.54 -4.59 14.75
CA THR A 196 26.41 -5.24 13.76
C THR A 196 25.85 -5.18 12.33
N CYS A 197 24.57 -4.86 12.17
CA CYS A 197 23.99 -4.53 10.87
C CYS A 197 24.53 -3.18 10.40
N ALA A 198 25.43 -3.20 9.42
CA ALA A 198 25.98 -1.99 8.80
C ALA A 198 25.00 -1.28 7.84
N GLU A 199 23.69 -1.58 7.93
CA GLU A 199 22.66 -1.03 7.04
C GLU A 199 23.01 -1.12 5.54
N CYS A 200 23.69 -2.19 5.12
CA CYS A 200 24.22 -2.32 3.76
C CYS A 200 23.15 -2.47 2.65
N GLY A 201 21.86 -2.55 3.00
CA GLY A 201 20.74 -2.63 2.06
C GLY A 201 20.58 -3.95 1.28
N LYS A 202 21.59 -4.82 1.24
CA LYS A 202 21.59 -6.00 0.36
C LYS A 202 20.42 -6.97 0.58
N CYS A 203 19.96 -7.14 1.82
CA CYS A 203 18.80 -7.98 2.12
C CYS A 203 17.46 -7.33 1.73
N ILE A 204 17.40 -5.99 1.71
CA ILE A 204 16.24 -5.20 1.27
C ILE A 204 16.14 -5.27 -0.26
N ASP A 205 17.24 -4.97 -0.96
CA ASP A 205 17.31 -5.01 -2.43
C ASP A 205 16.93 -6.39 -2.98
N ALA A 206 17.29 -7.45 -2.26
CA ALA A 206 17.01 -8.82 -2.66
C ALA A 206 15.61 -9.32 -2.24
N CYS A 207 14.85 -8.55 -1.45
CA CYS A 207 13.54 -8.97 -0.97
C CYS A 207 12.49 -8.83 -2.09
N PRO A 208 11.86 -9.92 -2.58
CA PRO A 208 10.96 -9.85 -3.72
C PRO A 208 9.58 -9.23 -3.43
N VAL A 209 9.28 -8.93 -2.17
CA VAL A 209 7.91 -8.62 -1.68
C VAL A 209 7.86 -7.45 -0.70
N GLY A 210 9.00 -6.82 -0.39
CA GLY A 210 9.07 -5.74 0.60
C GLY A 210 8.76 -6.17 2.03
N ALA A 211 9.07 -7.44 2.38
CA ALA A 211 9.02 -7.91 3.76
C ALA A 211 10.16 -7.32 4.59
N LEU A 212 11.32 -7.13 3.99
CA LEU A 212 12.39 -6.27 4.51
C LEU A 212 12.43 -5.04 3.62
N ASP A 213 12.34 -3.87 4.22
CA ASP A 213 12.37 -2.62 3.47
C ASP A 213 12.93 -1.46 4.29
N TRP A 214 13.24 -0.36 3.59
CA TRP A 214 13.51 0.92 4.24
C TRP A 214 12.20 1.51 4.77
N LYS A 215 12.25 2.15 5.94
CA LYS A 215 11.11 2.93 6.45
C LYS A 215 10.82 4.13 5.56
N GLU A 216 11.88 4.79 5.10
CA GLU A 216 11.83 5.90 4.14
C GLU A 216 12.48 5.44 2.84
N LYS A 217 11.68 5.26 1.78
CA LYS A 217 12.21 5.09 0.42
C LYS A 217 12.37 6.48 -0.19
N ALA A 218 13.61 6.81 -0.56
CA ALA A 218 13.94 7.99 -1.35
C ALA A 218 13.31 7.92 -2.76
#